data_AF-A0A6I3KFY3-F1
#
_entry.id   AF-A0A6I3KFY3-F1
#
_cell.length_a   1.000
_cell.length_b   1.000
_cell.length_c   1.000
_cell.angle_alpha   90.00
_cell.angle_beta   90.00
_cell.angle_gamma   90.00
#
_symmetry.space_group_name_H-M   'P 1'
#
loop_
_entity.id
_entity.type
_entity.pdbx_description
1 polymer ?
#
loop_
_entity_poly.entity_id
_entity_poly.type
_entity_poly.pdbx_seq_one_letter_code
_entity_poly.pdbx_strand_id
1 'polypeptide(L)'
;MDKPTFEKLRAVWREDDDGDDIDLVHDRVTGSWRHGSEHEAVFKRRADGTFWLVAYRADPGGDYNDFRDETLDVAQVWPHTVTSVEYKSTPPPAEALPAE
;
A
#
# COMPACT_ATOMS: atom_id res chain seq x y z
N MET A 1 -15.94 3.67 17.34
CA MET A 1 -15.71 4.32 16.03
C MET A 1 -15.91 3.26 14.97
N ASP A 2 -16.68 3.58 13.94
CA ASP A 2 -16.97 2.63 12.86
C ASP A 2 -15.81 2.58 11.86
N LYS A 3 -15.42 1.35 11.52
CA LYS A 3 -14.43 1.01 10.49
C LYS A 3 -14.98 1.45 9.12
N PRO A 4 -14.17 2.08 8.25
CA PRO A 4 -14.59 2.42 6.90
C PRO A 4 -14.96 1.14 6.14
N THR A 5 -16.03 1.23 5.33
CA THR A 5 -16.45 0.11 4.51
C THR A 5 -15.45 -0.12 3.38
N PHE A 6 -15.31 -1.37 2.99
CA PHE A 6 -14.47 -1.76 1.87
C PHE A 6 -14.87 -1.04 0.57
N GLU A 7 -16.17 -0.90 0.30
CA GLU A 7 -16.67 -0.17 -0.88
C GLU A 7 -16.20 1.28 -0.91
N LYS A 8 -16.17 1.97 0.23
CA LYS A 8 -15.71 3.37 0.29
C LYS A 8 -14.22 3.47 -0.01
N LEU A 9 -13.41 2.55 0.54
CA LEU A 9 -11.97 2.50 0.26
C LEU A 9 -11.69 2.15 -1.21
N ARG A 10 -12.47 1.22 -1.79
CA ARG A 10 -12.37 0.86 -3.21
C ARG A 10 -12.70 2.02 -4.15
N ALA A 11 -13.73 2.81 -3.84
CA ALA A 11 -14.09 3.98 -4.64
C ALA A 11 -12.96 5.02 -4.68
N VAL A 12 -12.35 5.30 -3.51
CA VAL A 12 -11.18 6.20 -3.43
C VAL A 12 -10.00 5.65 -4.21
N TRP A 13 -9.73 4.35 -4.13
CA TRP A 13 -8.62 3.73 -4.85
C TRP A 13 -8.79 3.75 -6.37
N ARG A 14 -10.01 3.60 -6.86
CA ARG A 14 -10.32 3.68 -8.30
C ARG A 14 -10.37 5.11 -8.83
N GLU A 15 -10.19 6.10 -7.97
CA GLU A 15 -10.41 7.51 -8.30
C GLU A 15 -11.87 7.77 -8.75
N ASP A 16 -12.81 6.89 -8.36
CA ASP A 16 -14.25 7.01 -8.62
C ASP A 16 -14.92 8.01 -7.65
N ASP A 17 -14.23 8.35 -6.56
CA ASP A 17 -14.63 9.29 -5.51
C ASP A 17 -13.40 10.12 -5.15
N ASP A 18 -13.51 11.46 -5.22
CA ASP A 18 -12.43 12.40 -4.83
C ASP A 18 -12.08 12.33 -3.32
N GLY A 19 -12.72 11.42 -2.57
CA GLY A 19 -12.30 11.07 -1.23
C GLY A 19 -12.33 12.26 -0.28
N ASP A 20 -13.46 12.98 -0.21
CA ASP A 20 -13.57 14.17 0.66
C ASP A 20 -13.14 13.88 2.11
N ASP A 21 -13.32 12.64 2.57
CA ASP A 21 -13.01 12.19 3.94
C ASP A 21 -11.86 11.19 4.06
N ILE A 22 -11.31 10.66 2.96
CA ILE A 22 -10.31 9.58 2.97
C ILE A 22 -9.27 9.80 1.87
N ASP A 23 -8.00 9.76 2.26
CA ASP A 23 -6.85 9.89 1.36
C ASP A 23 -6.16 8.54 1.16
N LEU A 24 -5.81 8.18 -0.08
CA LEU A 24 -4.82 7.12 -0.34
C LEU A 24 -3.42 7.65 0.01
N VAL A 25 -2.74 7.04 0.97
CA VAL A 25 -1.43 7.51 1.46
C VAL A 25 -0.27 6.58 1.13
N HIS A 26 -0.57 5.32 0.80
CA HIS A 26 0.42 4.36 0.35
C HIS A 26 -0.24 3.36 -0.59
N ASP A 27 0.40 3.07 -1.71
CA ASP A 27 0.10 1.94 -2.55
C ASP A 27 1.38 1.14 -2.80
N ARG A 28 1.24 -0.19 -2.82
CA ARG A 28 2.34 -1.08 -3.09
C ARG A 28 1.82 -2.28 -3.85
N VAL A 29 2.55 -2.63 -4.90
CA VAL A 29 2.34 -3.87 -5.65
C VAL A 29 3.60 -4.71 -5.54
N THR A 30 3.46 -5.93 -5.01
CA THR A 30 4.53 -6.92 -4.94
C THR A 30 4.17 -8.13 -5.79
N GLY A 31 5.18 -8.89 -6.21
CA GLY A 31 4.99 -10.08 -7.03
C GLY A 31 5.27 -9.85 -8.52
N SER A 32 4.77 -10.75 -9.35
CA SER A 32 5.08 -10.81 -10.77
C SER A 32 3.79 -10.97 -11.55
N TRP A 33 3.65 -10.22 -12.64
CA TRP A 33 2.51 -10.31 -13.55
C TRP A 33 2.20 -11.75 -14.01
N ARG A 34 3.20 -12.66 -14.01
CA ARG A 34 3.02 -14.08 -14.36
C ARG A 34 2.54 -14.98 -13.23
N HIS A 35 2.71 -14.58 -11.98
CA HIS A 35 2.46 -15.42 -10.79
C HIS A 35 1.38 -14.85 -9.86
N GLY A 36 0.72 -13.78 -10.31
CA GLY A 36 -0.15 -12.95 -9.50
C GLY A 36 0.64 -11.86 -8.80
N SER A 37 -0.06 -10.75 -8.55
CA SER A 37 0.49 -9.61 -7.82
C SER A 37 -0.27 -9.46 -6.52
N GLU A 38 0.43 -9.17 -5.45
CA GLU A 38 -0.14 -8.76 -4.17
C GLU A 38 -0.19 -7.23 -4.18
N HIS A 39 -1.34 -6.69 -3.82
CA HIS A 39 -1.59 -5.26 -3.78
C HIS A 39 -1.92 -4.89 -2.35
N GLU A 40 -1.23 -3.89 -1.83
CA GLU A 40 -1.45 -3.31 -0.52
C GLU A 40 -1.73 -1.82 -0.69
N ALA A 41 -2.84 -1.34 -0.14
CA ALA A 41 -3.20 0.07 -0.15
C ALA A 41 -3.52 0.54 1.27
N VAL A 42 -2.91 1.64 1.70
CA VAL A 42 -3.18 2.28 3.00
C VAL A 42 -3.91 3.58 2.77
N PHE A 43 -5.04 3.72 3.45
CA PHE A 43 -5.90 4.89 3.43
C PHE A 43 -5.85 5.60 4.76
N LYS A 44 -5.83 6.93 4.74
CA LYS A 44 -5.94 7.79 5.92
C LYS A 44 -7.33 8.42 5.94
N ARG A 45 -8.09 8.20 6.99
CA ARG A 45 -9.35 8.92 7.22
C ARG A 45 -9.05 10.31 7.78
N ARG A 46 -9.52 11.36 7.11
CA ARG A 46 -9.28 12.76 7.52
C ARG A 46 -9.96 13.11 8.84
N ALA A 47 -11.15 12.57 9.07
CA ALA A 47 -11.99 12.90 10.22
C ALA A 47 -11.32 12.60 11.59
N ASP A 48 -10.60 11.49 11.69
CA ASP A 48 -9.99 11.01 12.95
C ASP A 48 -8.49 10.69 12.83
N GLY A 49 -7.91 10.85 11.64
CA GLY A 49 -6.50 10.58 11.39
C GLY A 49 -6.13 9.10 11.44
N THR A 50 -7.10 8.18 11.43
CA THR A 50 -6.84 6.73 11.45
C THR A 50 -6.37 6.21 10.10
N PHE A 51 -5.56 5.14 10.11
CA PHE A 51 -5.04 4.50 8.91
C PHE A 51 -5.61 3.09 8.75
N TRP A 52 -5.93 2.72 7.52
CA TRP A 52 -6.60 1.47 7.17
C TRP A 52 -5.90 0.81 5.99
N LEU A 53 -5.47 -0.44 6.17
CA LEU A 53 -4.84 -1.26 5.15
C LEU A 53 -5.89 -2.14 4.46
N VAL A 54 -5.78 -2.24 3.14
CA VAL A 54 -6.49 -3.22 2.33
C VAL A 54 -5.45 -3.98 1.51
N ALA A 55 -5.46 -5.31 1.62
CA ALA A 55 -4.50 -6.16 0.92
C ALA A 55 -5.23 -7.23 0.08
N TYR A 56 -5.04 -7.24 -1.23
CA TYR A 56 -5.67 -8.18 -2.16
C TYR A 56 -4.66 -8.82 -3.10
N ARG A 57 -5.01 -9.99 -3.64
CA ARG A 57 -4.22 -10.67 -4.66
C ARG A 57 -4.91 -10.53 -6.02
N ALA A 58 -4.18 -10.00 -6.99
CA ALA A 58 -4.53 -10.06 -8.40
C ALA A 58 -4.08 -11.42 -8.97
N ASP A 59 -5.03 -12.21 -9.48
CA ASP A 59 -4.73 -13.49 -10.12
C ASP A 59 -4.17 -13.31 -11.54
N PRO A 60 -3.23 -14.16 -11.98
CA PRO A 60 -2.64 -14.10 -13.31
C PRO A 60 -3.61 -14.51 -14.45
N GLY A 61 -4.86 -14.86 -14.13
CA GLY A 61 -5.85 -15.45 -15.03
C GLY A 61 -6.53 -14.50 -16.03
N GLY A 62 -6.17 -13.21 -16.05
CA GLY A 62 -6.62 -12.28 -17.10
C GLY A 62 -7.89 -11.48 -16.78
N ASP A 63 -8.56 -11.73 -15.67
CA ASP A 63 -9.72 -10.94 -15.24
C ASP A 63 -9.31 -9.92 -14.17
N TYR A 64 -9.15 -8.66 -14.63
CA TYR A 64 -9.07 -7.37 -13.91
C TYR A 64 -8.49 -7.40 -12.48
N ASN A 65 -7.37 -6.68 -12.30
CA ASN A 65 -6.68 -6.41 -11.03
C ASN A 65 -7.56 -5.55 -10.10
N ASP A 66 -8.53 -6.18 -9.46
CA ASP A 66 -9.55 -5.50 -8.69
C ASP A 66 -9.64 -6.09 -7.30
N PHE A 67 -10.10 -5.27 -6.36
CA PHE A 67 -10.38 -5.76 -5.04
C PHE A 67 -11.59 -6.71 -5.10
N ARG A 68 -11.35 -8.02 -4.93
CA ARG A 68 -12.41 -9.03 -4.90
C ARG A 68 -12.96 -9.16 -3.48
N ASP A 69 -14.28 -9.01 -3.32
CA ASP A 69 -15.03 -8.98 -2.04
C ASP A 69 -14.75 -10.17 -1.10
N GLU A 70 -14.24 -11.28 -1.62
CA GLU A 70 -14.38 -12.60 -1.00
C GLU A 70 -13.36 -12.87 0.13
N THR A 71 -12.32 -12.03 0.31
CA THR A 71 -11.24 -12.29 1.29
C THR A 71 -10.53 -11.04 1.82
N LEU A 72 -11.17 -9.86 1.75
CA LEU A 72 -10.50 -8.61 2.08
C LEU A 72 -10.66 -8.19 3.54
N ASP A 73 -9.62 -8.48 4.33
CA ASP A 73 -9.53 -7.97 5.70
C ASP A 73 -9.03 -6.52 5.68
N VAL A 74 -9.95 -5.59 5.94
CA VAL A 74 -9.61 -4.19 6.14
C VAL A 74 -9.08 -4.03 7.58
N ALA A 75 -7.79 -3.84 7.74
CA ALA A 75 -7.14 -3.76 9.06
C ALA A 75 -6.78 -2.32 9.42
N GLN A 76 -6.98 -1.92 10.66
CA GLN A 76 -6.44 -0.64 11.14
C GLN A 76 -4.92 -0.78 11.33
N VAL A 77 -4.15 0.21 10.87
CA VAL A 77 -2.68 0.22 10.93
C VAL A 77 -2.15 1.53 11.49
N TRP A 78 -0.86 1.57 11.80
CA TRP A 78 -0.16 2.76 12.28
C TRP A 78 1.17 2.94 11.55
N PRO A 79 1.58 4.18 11.23
CA PRO A 79 2.86 4.43 10.57
C PRO A 79 4.02 4.01 11.48
N HIS A 80 4.99 3.31 10.90
CA HIS A 80 6.22 2.91 11.59
C HIS A 80 7.44 3.21 10.71
N THR A 81 8.38 4.01 11.23
CA THR A 81 9.61 4.37 10.51
C THR A 81 10.67 3.32 10.75
N VAL A 82 11.24 2.79 9.66
CA VAL A 82 12.34 1.81 9.71
C VAL A 82 13.56 2.36 8.98
N THR A 83 14.75 2.08 9.52
CA THR A 83 16.03 2.38 8.85
C THR A 83 16.50 1.14 8.11
N SER A 84 16.71 1.22 6.79
CA SER A 84 17.18 0.10 5.97
C SER A 84 18.59 0.33 5.44
N VAL A 85 19.41 -0.72 5.44
CA VAL A 85 20.71 -0.74 4.75
C VAL A 85 20.49 -1.16 3.29
N GLU A 86 20.87 -0.30 2.35
CA GLU A 86 20.85 -0.59 0.91
C GLU A 86 22.24 -1.06 0.46
N TYR A 87 22.31 -2.22 -0.20
CA TYR A 87 23.55 -2.74 -0.78
C TYR A 87 23.62 -2.40 -2.26
N LYS A 88 24.73 -1.76 -2.69
CA LYS A 88 24.98 -1.36 -4.08
C LYS A 88 26.16 -2.14 -4.65
N SER A 89 26.13 -2.42 -5.95
CA SER A 89 27.24 -3.09 -6.66
C SER A 89 28.43 -2.16 -6.93
N THR A 90 28.23 -0.85 -6.77
CA THR A 90 29.28 0.16 -6.91
C THR A 90 29.85 0.50 -5.54
N PRO A 91 31.19 0.49 -5.35
CA PRO A 91 31.79 0.96 -4.11
C PRO A 91 31.48 2.45 -3.88
N PRO A 92 31.43 2.91 -2.62
CA PRO A 92 31.24 4.32 -2.31
C PRO A 92 32.37 5.17 -2.91
N PRO A 93 32.11 6.44 -3.27
CA PRO A 93 33.16 7.38 -3.68
C PRO A 93 34.26 7.48 -2.61
N ALA A 94 35.51 7.64 -3.02
CA ALA A 94 36.68 7.64 -2.13
C ALA A 94 36.62 8.70 -0.99
N GLU A 95 35.81 9.76 -1.13
CA GLU A 95 35.61 10.79 -0.11
C GLU A 95 34.60 10.41 0.99
N ALA A 96 33.86 9.30 0.85
CA ALA A 96 32.76 8.96 1.77
C ALA A 96 33.16 8.04 2.93
N LEU A 97 34.44 7.64 3.03
CA LEU A 97 34.92 6.88 4.17
C LEU A 97 35.38 7.87 5.26
N PRO A 98 34.78 7.87 6.46
CA PRO A 98 35.37 8.60 7.57
C PRO A 98 36.77 8.04 7.84
N ALA A 99 37.75 8.92 7.99
CA ALA A 99 39.07 8.54 8.46
C ALA A 99 38.93 7.84 9.82
N GLU A 100 39.56 6.67 9.97
CA GLU A 100 39.66 5.91 11.23
C GLU A 100 40.29 6.73 12.36
#